data_AF-A0A9X0DKW0-F1
#
_entry.id   AF-A0A9X0DKW0-F1
#
_cell.length_a   1.000
_cell.length_b   1.000
_cell.length_c   1.000
_cell.angle_alpha   90.00
_cell.angle_beta   90.00
_cell.angle_gamma   90.00
#
_symmetry.space_group_name_H-M   'P 1'
#
loop_
_entity.id
_entity.type
_entity.pdbx_description
1 polymer ?
#
loop_
_entity_poly.entity_id
_entity_poly.type
_entity_poly.pdbx_seq_one_letter_code
_entity_poly.pdbx_strand_id
1 'polypeptide(L)'
;MLLPFGFPDVFYRDEYSGSVEEWGARWQGFNLFIAAFSSLGGGPAVSIPVGQRLYDSKVTGMKEYQPVGLMLLGAPGTDEYLIELVKHVLVTSGRPLSVKTGKVAF
;
A
#
# COMPACT_ATOMS: atom_id res chain seq x y z
N MET A 1 -8.48 -2.19 -11.41
CA MET A 1 -7.07 -1.86 -11.73
C MET A 1 -6.19 -2.15 -10.51
N LEU A 2 -4.99 -2.70 -10.71
CA LEU A 2 -4.00 -2.89 -9.65
C LEU A 2 -3.07 -1.67 -9.61
N LEU A 3 -2.85 -1.11 -8.43
CA LEU A 3 -1.94 0.02 -8.23
C LEU A 3 -1.00 -0.26 -7.05
N PRO A 4 0.28 0.11 -7.13
CA PRO A 4 1.20 -0.04 -6.00
C PRO A 4 0.71 0.82 -4.82
N PHE A 5 0.81 0.33 -3.58
CA PHE A 5 0.47 1.08 -2.37
C PHE A 5 1.68 1.26 -1.44
N GLY A 6 2.12 2.52 -1.32
CA GLY A 6 3.31 2.91 -0.58
C GLY A 6 4.50 3.19 -1.49
N PHE A 7 5.63 3.50 -0.86
CA PHE A 7 6.89 3.80 -1.55
C PHE A 7 7.59 2.52 -2.01
N PRO A 8 8.23 2.52 -3.20
CA PRO A 8 8.97 1.36 -3.71
C PRO A 8 10.15 0.98 -2.80
N ASP A 9 10.75 1.96 -2.12
CA ASP A 9 11.88 1.81 -1.20
C ASP A 9 11.56 2.29 0.22
N VAL A 10 12.41 1.95 1.19
CA VAL A 10 12.27 2.34 2.58
C VAL A 10 12.33 3.87 2.67
N PHE A 11 11.30 4.46 3.26
CA PHE A 11 11.21 5.90 3.45
C PHE A 11 11.44 6.24 4.92
N TYR A 12 12.56 6.91 5.21
CA TYR A 12 12.86 7.42 6.53
C TYR A 12 12.37 8.86 6.67
N ARG A 13 11.58 9.12 7.72
CA ARG A 13 10.94 10.43 7.93
C ARG A 13 11.93 11.56 8.23
N ASP A 14 13.12 11.21 8.74
CA ASP A 14 14.20 12.14 9.06
C ASP A 14 15.06 12.53 7.85
N GLU A 15 14.82 11.94 6.68
CA GLU A 15 15.58 12.23 5.46
C GLU A 15 14.89 13.29 4.60
N TYR A 16 15.71 14.12 3.96
CA TYR A 16 15.21 15.07 2.98
C TYR A 16 14.58 14.32 1.80
N SER A 17 13.36 14.72 1.45
CA SER A 17 12.53 14.02 0.48
C SER A 17 12.78 14.42 -0.98
N GLY A 18 13.75 15.29 -1.23
CA GLY A 18 14.05 15.82 -2.56
C GLY A 18 13.18 17.02 -2.95
N SER A 19 13.29 17.44 -4.21
CA SER A 19 12.37 18.40 -4.82
C SER A 19 10.95 17.83 -4.95
N VAL A 20 9.98 18.67 -5.33
CA VAL A 20 8.59 18.24 -5.56
C VAL A 20 8.53 17.19 -6.68
N GLU A 21 9.33 17.34 -7.72
CA GLU A 21 9.43 16.43 -8.86
C GLU A 21 10.05 15.09 -8.44
N GLU A 22 11.12 15.14 -7.66
CA GLU A 22 11.76 13.93 -7.10
C GLU A 22 10.81 13.18 -6.16
N TRP A 23 10.02 13.92 -5.37
CA TRP A 23 9.04 13.36 -4.46
C TRP A 23 7.87 12.70 -5.20
N GLY A 24 7.31 13.38 -6.21
CA GLY A 24 6.25 12.84 -7.04
C GLY A 24 6.66 11.54 -7.75
N ALA A 25 7.91 11.46 -8.21
CA ALA A 25 8.42 10.28 -8.91
C ALA A 25 8.45 9.03 -8.02
N ARG A 26 8.65 9.20 -6.70
CA ARG A 26 8.66 8.12 -5.71
C ARG A 26 7.28 7.54 -5.40
N TRP A 27 6.20 8.14 -5.89
CA TRP A 27 4.85 7.62 -5.73
C TRP A 27 4.62 6.45 -6.71
N GLN A 28 3.44 6.34 -7.32
CA GLN A 28 3.10 5.21 -8.19
C GLN A 28 3.83 5.22 -9.55
N GLY A 29 4.93 5.97 -9.70
CA GLY A 29 5.65 6.17 -10.96
C GLY A 29 4.99 7.15 -11.94
N PHE A 30 3.85 7.76 -11.56
CA PHE A 30 3.09 8.68 -12.41
C PHE A 30 2.95 10.10 -11.82
N ASN A 31 3.73 10.46 -10.79
CA ASN A 31 3.60 11.74 -10.08
C ASN A 31 2.20 12.02 -9.50
N LEU A 32 1.39 10.97 -9.32
CA LEU A 32 0.03 11.07 -8.78
C LEU A 32 -0.06 10.39 -7.43
N PHE A 33 -0.76 11.05 -6.51
CA PHE A 33 -1.05 10.47 -5.21
C PHE A 33 -1.91 9.24 -5.39
N ILE A 34 -1.65 8.20 -4.60
CA ILE A 34 -2.31 6.90 -4.71
C ILE A 34 -3.84 6.99 -4.75
N ALA A 35 -4.45 7.80 -3.88
CA ALA A 35 -5.89 7.91 -3.83
C ALA A 35 -6.47 8.76 -4.97
N ALA A 36 -5.64 9.47 -5.76
CA ALA A 36 -6.11 10.35 -6.82
C ALA A 36 -6.95 9.60 -7.87
N PHE A 37 -6.59 8.34 -8.18
CA PHE A 37 -7.37 7.51 -9.10
C PHE A 37 -8.79 7.23 -8.59
N SER A 38 -8.96 7.03 -7.29
CA SER A 38 -10.27 6.83 -6.67
C SER A 38 -11.03 8.15 -6.59
N SER A 39 -10.39 9.19 -6.04
CA SER A 39 -11.03 10.50 -5.82
C SER A 39 -11.43 11.20 -7.11
N LEU A 40 -10.59 11.16 -8.15
CA LEU A 40 -10.86 11.80 -9.44
C LEU A 40 -11.68 10.88 -10.36
N GLY A 41 -11.49 9.57 -10.28
CA GLY A 41 -12.20 8.60 -11.12
C GLY A 41 -13.60 8.24 -10.61
N GLY A 42 -13.95 8.61 -9.37
CA GLY A 42 -15.24 8.31 -8.75
C GLY A 42 -15.47 6.82 -8.44
N GLY A 43 -14.42 5.99 -8.57
CA GLY A 43 -14.46 4.56 -8.31
C GLY A 43 -13.97 4.21 -6.90
N PRO A 44 -14.45 3.11 -6.31
CA PRO A 44 -13.98 2.66 -5.00
C PRO A 44 -12.54 2.14 -5.08
N ALA A 45 -11.77 2.36 -4.02
CA ALA A 45 -10.45 1.79 -3.86
C ALA A 45 -10.30 1.12 -2.50
N VAL A 46 -9.57 0.01 -2.46
CA VAL A 46 -9.23 -0.72 -1.24
C VAL A 46 -7.75 -1.03 -1.22
N SER A 47 -7.11 -0.70 -0.11
CA SER A 47 -5.70 -0.98 0.14
C SER A 47 -5.57 -2.17 1.08
N ILE A 48 -4.78 -3.17 0.66
CA ILE A 48 -4.56 -4.41 1.42
C ILE A 48 -3.07 -4.68 1.61
N PRO A 49 -2.65 -5.19 2.78
CA PRO A 49 -1.30 -5.69 2.95
C PRO A 49 -1.13 -6.97 2.14
N VAL A 50 -0.04 -7.06 1.37
CA VAL A 50 0.27 -8.24 0.53
C VAL A 50 1.58 -8.91 0.93
N GLY A 51 2.41 -8.22 1.71
CA GLY A 51 3.73 -8.67 2.14
C GLY A 51 4.34 -7.76 3.21
N GLN A 52 5.60 -8.02 3.51
CA GLN A 52 6.45 -7.17 4.35
C GLN A 52 7.89 -7.27 3.86
N ARG A 53 8.69 -6.22 4.08
CA ARG A 53 10.10 -6.18 3.75
C ARG A 53 10.94 -5.87 4.98
N LEU A 54 12.19 -6.32 4.98
CA LEU A 54 13.17 -5.92 5.99
C LEU A 54 13.65 -4.51 5.71
N TYR A 55 13.89 -3.74 6.77
CA TYR A 55 14.59 -2.45 6.71
C TYR A 55 15.48 -2.27 7.95
N ASP A 56 16.48 -1.40 7.83
CA ASP A 56 17.38 -1.07 8.93
C ASP A 56 16.79 0.08 9.77
N SER A 57 16.37 -0.22 11.00
CA SER A 57 15.74 0.78 11.85
C SER A 57 16.77 1.75 12.41
N LYS A 58 16.66 3.04 12.06
CA LYS A 58 17.48 4.10 12.65
C LYS A 58 17.19 4.34 14.14
N VAL A 59 16.02 3.90 14.62
CA VAL A 59 15.60 4.08 16.02
C VAL A 59 16.16 2.98 16.91
N THR A 60 16.08 1.72 16.47
CA THR A 60 16.50 0.57 17.29
C THR A 60 17.88 0.02 16.91
N GLY A 61 18.41 0.38 15.74
CA GLY A 61 19.64 -0.16 15.19
C GLY A 61 19.52 -1.59 14.65
N MET A 62 18.32 -2.17 14.68
CA MET A 62 18.05 -3.56 14.28
C MET A 62 17.33 -3.63 12.93
N LYS A 63 17.37 -4.80 12.30
CA LYS A 63 16.51 -5.10 11.16
C LYS A 63 15.06 -5.29 11.65
N GLU A 64 14.15 -4.51 11.09
CA GLU A 64 12.71 -4.54 11.39
C GLU A 64 11.90 -4.81 10.12
N TYR A 65 10.60 -5.08 10.27
CA TYR A 65 9.69 -5.35 9.15
C TYR A 65 8.78 -4.16 8.87
N GLN A 66 8.72 -3.76 7.61
CA GLN A 66 7.78 -2.76 7.10
C GLN A 66 6.71 -3.45 6.24
N PRO A 67 5.41 -3.23 6.49
CA PRO A 67 4.35 -3.75 5.63
C PRO A 67 4.44 -3.21 4.19
N VAL A 68 4.15 -4.07 3.22
CA VAL A 68 4.02 -3.72 1.80
C VAL A 68 2.58 -3.95 1.39
N GLY A 69 1.95 -2.91 0.84
CA GLY A 69 0.56 -2.94 0.43
C GLY A 69 0.37 -2.90 -1.08
N LEU A 70 -0.83 -3.25 -1.51
CA LEU A 70 -1.34 -3.06 -2.85
C LEU A 70 -2.71 -2.39 -2.78
N MET A 71 -3.04 -1.54 -3.76
CA MET A 71 -4.35 -0.93 -3.88
C MET A 71 -5.09 -1.50 -5.09
N LEU A 72 -6.35 -1.87 -4.88
CA LEU A 72 -7.27 -2.29 -5.91
C LEU A 72 -8.28 -1.18 -6.16
N LEU A 73 -8.48 -0.80 -7.42
CA LEU A 73 -9.49 0.17 -7.86
C LEU A 73 -10.61 -0.55 -8.61
N GLY A 74 -11.85 -0.33 -8.19
CA GLY A 74 -13.08 -0.76 -8.87
C GLY A 74 -13.69 0.34 -9.74
N ALA A 75 -14.71 -0.04 -10.52
CA ALA A 75 -15.52 0.93 -11.27
C ALA A 75 -16.54 1.61 -10.33
N PRO A 76 -17.07 2.81 -10.66
CA PRO A 76 -18.09 3.45 -9.84
C PRO A 76 -19.28 2.52 -9.53
N GLY A 77 -19.69 2.46 -8.26
CA GLY A 77 -20.80 1.62 -7.79
C GLY A 77 -20.48 0.13 -7.61
N THR A 78 -19.19 -0.25 -7.54
CA THR A 78 -18.76 -1.65 -7.38
C THR A 78 -18.12 -1.99 -6.03
N ASP A 79 -18.38 -1.18 -5.01
CA ASP A 79 -17.78 -1.29 -3.67
C ASP A 79 -17.91 -2.70 -3.09
N GLU A 80 -19.13 -3.25 -3.08
CA GLU A 80 -19.40 -4.59 -2.54
C GLU A 80 -18.65 -5.69 -3.32
N TYR A 81 -18.68 -5.63 -4.65
CA TYR A 81 -17.96 -6.58 -5.51
C TYR A 81 -16.45 -6.51 -5.30
N LEU A 82 -15.91 -5.31 -5.10
CA LEU A 82 -14.49 -5.11 -4.85
C LEU A 82 -14.07 -5.72 -3.51
N ILE A 83 -14.87 -5.54 -2.46
CA ILE A 83 -14.61 -6.13 -1.14
C ILE A 83 -14.73 -7.65 -1.16
N GLU A 84 -15.75 -8.20 -1.82
CA GLU A 84 -15.89 -9.66 -1.93
C GLU A 84 -14.76 -10.28 -2.78
N LEU A 85 -14.30 -9.60 -3.83
CA LEU A 85 -13.11 -10.02 -4.58
C LEU A 85 -11.86 -10.07 -3.69
N VAL A 86 -11.62 -9.01 -2.90
CA VAL A 86 -10.48 -8.96 -1.97
C VAL A 86 -10.52 -10.12 -1.00
N LYS A 87 -11.67 -10.32 -0.34
CA LYS A 87 -11.88 -11.40 0.62
C LYS A 87 -11.65 -12.76 -0.03
N HIS A 88 -12.20 -12.99 -1.21
CA HIS A 88 -11.99 -14.22 -1.97
C HIS A 88 -10.50 -14.46 -2.26
N VAL A 89 -9.77 -13.46 -2.73
CA VAL A 89 -8.33 -13.57 -3.00
C VAL A 89 -7.53 -13.86 -1.73
N LEU A 90 -7.83 -13.17 -0.62
CA LEU A 90 -7.12 -13.41 0.65
C LEU A 90 -7.36 -14.83 1.16
N VAL A 91 -8.61 -15.30 1.18
CA VAL A 91 -8.95 -16.66 1.60
C VAL A 91 -8.29 -17.71 0.71
N THR A 92 -8.42 -17.58 -0.61
CA THR A 92 -7.86 -18.54 -1.57
C THR A 92 -6.33 -18.56 -1.54
N SER A 93 -5.68 -17.45 -1.16
CA SER A 93 -4.22 -17.38 -0.97
C SER A 93 -3.74 -17.72 0.44
N GLY A 94 -4.63 -18.17 1.34
CA GLY A 94 -4.28 -18.53 2.71
C GLY A 94 -3.86 -17.35 3.60
N ARG A 95 -4.27 -16.12 3.24
CA ARG A 95 -3.97 -14.90 3.99
C ARG A 95 -5.09 -14.56 4.99
N PRO A 96 -4.75 -13.92 6.12
CA PRO A 96 -5.75 -13.55 7.12
C PRO A 96 -6.66 -12.42 6.63
N LEU A 97 -7.92 -12.44 7.07
CA LEU A 97 -8.90 -11.35 6.83
C LEU A 97 -8.85 -10.26 7.90
N SER A 98 -8.04 -10.46 8.95
CA SER A 98 -7.87 -9.53 10.06
C SER A 98 -6.40 -9.39 10.39
N VAL A 99 -5.94 -8.17 10.62
CA VAL A 99 -4.58 -7.89 11.10
C VAL A 99 -4.60 -7.59 12.60
N LYS A 100 -3.51 -7.91 13.30
CA LYS A 100 -3.28 -7.52 14.69
C LYS A 100 -2.15 -6.49 14.74
N THR A 101 -2.11 -5.71 15.81
CA THR A 101 -0.96 -4.85 16.10
C THR A 101 0.26 -5.71 16.43
N GLY A 102 1.43 -5.37 15.90
CA GLY A 102 2.66 -6.11 16.18
C GLY A 102 3.82 -5.72 15.29
N LYS A 103 4.90 -6.50 15.38
CA LYS A 103 6.14 -6.30 14.61
C LYS A 103 6.08 -6.87 13.19
N VAL A 104 5.06 -7.64 12.87
CA VAL A 104 4.88 -8.33 11.58
C VAL A 104 3.49 -8.04 11.03
N ALA A 105 3.38 -8.02 9.70
CA ALA A 105 2.15 -7.72 8.98
C ALA A 105 1.14 -8.90 9.00
N PHE A 106 1.60 -10.13 9.23
CA PHE A 106 0.81 -11.35 9.25
C PHE A 106 1.22 -12.26 10.41
#